data_AF-A0A2V6ITY3-F1
#
_entry.id   AF-A0A2V6ITY3-F1
#
_cell.length_a   1.000
_cell.length_b   1.000
_cell.length_c   1.000
_cell.angle_alpha   90.00
_cell.angle_beta   90.00
_cell.angle_gamma   90.00
#
_symmetry.space_group_name_H-M   'P 1'
#
loop_
_entity.id
_entity.type
_entity.pdbx_description
1 polymer ?
#
loop_
_entity_poly.entity_id
_entity_poly.type
_entity_poly.pdbx_seq_one_letter_code
_entity_poly.pdbx_strand_id
1 'polypeptide(L)'
;MNTREAKEILLLYRGPIDDSDLQFRAALDYAKSDPELGQWLREQTECYDTIRAKLRAIEPAPGLSEKIVRNRPIPFPRDWSRIAQLAAAVLISVGITALLMKWSEHRHSSVADAQEILVTGEVLDMTCYIASNLSGPDHAKCARICIRNGLPAGIKARDGKVYLLTGEPGHSVNAELADYAAQIVTIKGRQTVRDGFTQLQVEEIRKL
;
A
#
# COMPACT_ATOMS: atom_id res chain seq x y z
N MET A 1 18.30 0.66 33.20
CA MET A 1 19.19 1.79 33.54
C MET A 1 19.48 1.73 35.02
N ASN A 2 20.70 2.03 35.43
CA ASN A 2 21.09 2.14 36.84
C ASN A 2 21.29 3.62 37.24
N THR A 3 21.48 3.88 38.54
CA THR A 3 21.61 5.23 39.11
C THR A 3 22.79 6.01 38.51
N ARG A 4 23.93 5.36 38.21
CA ARG A 4 25.09 6.01 37.59
C ARG A 4 24.79 6.46 36.16
N GLU A 5 24.23 5.56 35.35
CA GLU A 5 23.83 5.86 33.96
C GLU A 5 22.78 6.98 33.90
N ALA A 6 21.76 6.91 34.76
CA ALA A 6 20.74 7.95 34.84
C ALA A 6 21.36 9.31 35.21
N LYS A 7 22.30 9.33 36.16
CA LYS A 7 23.03 10.54 36.57
C LYS A 7 23.87 11.12 35.44
N GLU A 8 24.59 10.28 34.69
CA GLU A 8 25.40 10.71 33.54
C GLU A 8 24.54 11.33 32.43
N ILE A 9 23.37 10.75 32.15
CA ILE A 9 22.40 11.32 31.21
C ILE A 9 21.89 12.66 31.76
N LEU A 10 21.43 12.70 33.01
CA LEU A 10 20.85 13.91 33.61
C LEU A 10 21.85 15.07 33.77
N LEU A 11 23.16 14.81 33.84
CA LEU A 11 24.19 15.84 33.81
C LEU A 11 24.16 16.69 32.52
N LEU A 12 23.65 16.12 31.42
CA LEU A 12 23.55 16.79 30.13
C LEU A 12 22.17 17.40 29.88
N TYR A 13 21.22 17.25 30.80
CA TYR A 13 19.84 17.69 30.63
C TYR A 13 19.73 19.22 30.74
N ARG A 14 19.20 19.87 29.70
CA ARG A 14 19.13 21.35 29.62
C ARG A 14 17.74 21.91 29.94
N GLY A 15 16.85 21.10 30.49
CA GLY A 15 15.47 21.46 30.78
C GLY A 15 14.53 21.13 29.61
N PRO A 16 13.39 21.83 29.48
CA PRO A 16 12.29 21.41 28.61
C PRO A 16 12.60 21.24 27.12
N ILE A 17 13.70 21.80 26.62
CA ILE A 17 14.16 21.58 25.25
C ILE A 17 14.51 20.11 24.97
N ASP A 18 14.90 19.38 26.01
CA ASP A 18 15.33 17.98 25.94
C ASP A 18 14.18 17.01 26.31
N ASP A 19 13.00 17.50 26.71
CA ASP A 19 11.86 16.66 27.16
C ASP A 19 11.29 15.73 26.07
N SER A 20 11.57 16.01 24.80
CA SER A 20 11.13 15.16 23.70
C SER A 20 12.01 13.92 23.49
N ASP A 21 13.22 13.91 24.06
CA ASP A 21 14.14 12.79 23.96
C ASP A 21 13.76 11.66 24.92
N LEU A 22 13.74 10.44 24.39
CA LEU A 22 13.34 9.25 25.13
C LEU A 22 14.35 8.87 26.23
N GLN A 23 15.64 9.13 26.05
CA GLN A 23 16.67 8.84 27.05
C GLN A 23 16.56 9.79 28.25
N PHE A 24 16.37 11.08 27.99
CA PHE A 24 16.16 12.06 29.07
C PHE A 24 14.87 11.76 29.83
N ARG A 25 13.77 11.42 29.14
CA ARG A 25 12.51 11.00 29.78
C ARG A 25 12.70 9.79 30.69
N ALA A 26 13.36 8.73 30.19
CA ALA A 26 13.62 7.54 30.98
C ALA A 26 14.48 7.84 32.22
N ALA A 27 15.47 8.75 32.09
CA ALA A 27 16.35 9.12 33.20
C ALA A 27 15.63 9.97 34.26
N LEU A 28 14.77 10.89 33.82
CA LEU A 28 13.89 11.67 34.70
C LEU A 28 12.91 10.77 35.45
N ASP A 29 12.30 9.80 34.77
CA ASP A 29 11.39 8.84 35.41
C ASP A 29 12.09 7.92 36.41
N TYR A 30 13.31 7.47 36.09
CA TYR A 30 14.13 6.71 37.03
C TYR A 30 14.46 7.55 38.28
N ALA A 31 14.85 8.82 38.12
CA ALA A 31 15.16 9.72 39.22
C ALA A 31 13.97 10.03 40.14
N LYS A 32 12.72 9.84 39.70
CA LYS A 32 11.54 9.91 40.58
C LYS A 32 11.47 8.74 41.56
N SER A 33 12.03 7.60 41.18
CA SER A 33 11.99 6.36 41.97
C SER A 33 13.20 6.19 42.90
N ASP A 34 14.28 6.95 42.66
CA ASP A 34 15.51 6.96 43.46
C ASP A 34 15.62 8.29 44.24
N PRO A 35 15.38 8.29 45.56
CA PRO A 35 15.33 9.53 46.35
C PRO A 35 16.65 10.31 46.36
N GLU A 36 17.79 9.63 46.37
CA GLU A 36 19.11 10.27 46.39
C GLU A 36 19.41 10.94 45.06
N LEU A 37 19.13 10.23 43.96
CA LEU A 37 19.30 10.80 42.62
C LEU A 37 18.33 11.95 42.37
N GLY A 38 17.08 11.82 42.82
CA GLY A 38 16.07 12.87 42.72
C GLY A 38 16.43 14.12 43.51
N GLN A 39 17.02 13.97 44.70
CA GLN A 39 17.55 15.09 45.48
C GLN A 39 18.72 15.77 44.76
N TRP A 40 19.70 14.98 44.32
CA TRP A 40 20.84 15.50 43.57
C TRP A 40 20.40 16.29 42.33
N LEU A 41 19.41 15.80 41.57
CA LEU A 41 18.90 16.48 40.39
C LEU A 41 18.28 17.84 40.71
N ARG A 42 17.53 17.95 41.83
CA ARG A 42 16.95 19.23 42.28
C ARG A 42 18.05 20.24 42.63
N GLU A 43 19.05 19.82 43.42
CA GLU A 43 20.17 20.66 43.83
C GLU A 43 20.98 21.16 42.61
N GLN A 44 21.23 20.29 41.63
CA GLN A 44 21.89 20.67 40.38
C GLN A 44 21.06 21.68 39.58
N THR A 45 19.76 21.43 39.44
CA THR A 45 18.86 22.30 38.69
C THR A 45 18.83 23.71 39.31
N GLU A 46 18.73 23.81 40.63
CA GLU A 46 18.75 25.07 41.37
C GLU A 46 20.07 25.84 41.19
N CYS A 47 21.20 25.13 41.24
CA CYS A 47 22.52 25.71 40.99
C CYS A 47 22.61 26.29 39.57
N TYR A 48 22.21 25.51 38.55
CA TYR A 48 22.24 25.95 37.16
C TYR A 48 21.28 27.10 36.87
N ASP A 49 20.07 27.08 37.45
CA ASP A 49 19.11 28.15 37.27
C ASP A 49 19.60 29.47 37.89
N THR A 50 20.29 29.40 39.03
CA THR A 50 20.96 30.56 39.64
C THR A 50 22.03 31.13 38.73
N ILE A 51 22.90 30.29 38.16
CA ILE A 51 23.95 30.72 37.22
C ILE A 51 23.31 31.36 35.98
N ARG A 52 22.30 30.70 35.40
CA ARG A 52 21.59 31.16 34.21
C ARG A 52 20.90 32.50 34.45
N ALA A 53 20.28 32.70 35.62
CA ALA A 53 19.65 33.96 35.99
C ALA A 53 20.68 35.09 36.04
N LYS A 54 21.83 34.86 36.69
CA LYS A 54 22.93 35.85 36.73
C LYS A 54 23.48 36.16 35.34
N LEU A 55 23.67 35.16 34.48
CA LEU A 55 24.15 35.37 33.12
C LEU A 55 23.14 36.13 32.26
N ARG A 56 21.84 35.85 32.38
CA ARG A 56 20.77 36.54 31.64
C ARG A 56 20.57 37.99 32.08
N ALA A 57 20.91 38.32 33.33
CA ALA A 57 20.84 39.68 33.83
C ALA A 57 21.94 40.60 33.23
N ILE A 58 22.96 40.04 32.58
CA ILE A 58 24.01 40.81 31.92
C ILE A 58 23.49 41.28 30.56
N GLU A 59 23.29 42.58 30.39
CA GLU A 59 22.94 43.14 29.08
C GLU A 59 24.10 42.95 28.08
N PRO A 60 23.85 42.31 26.93
CA PRO A 60 24.87 42.19 25.90
C PRO A 60 25.14 43.56 25.26
N ALA A 61 26.42 43.80 24.90
CA ALA A 61 26.79 45.01 24.17
C ALA A 61 26.01 45.13 22.84
N PRO A 62 25.59 46.33 22.43
CA PRO A 62 24.86 46.53 21.19
C PRO A 62 25.71 46.06 19.99
N GLY A 63 25.10 45.32 19.07
CA GLY A 63 25.78 44.81 17.87
C GLY A 63 26.67 43.58 18.11
N LEU A 64 26.67 43.01 19.32
CA LEU A 64 27.49 41.84 19.65
C LEU A 64 27.11 40.61 18.81
N SER A 65 25.82 40.38 18.58
CA SER A 65 25.31 39.29 17.73
C SER A 65 25.89 39.33 16.32
N GLU A 66 25.83 40.50 15.68
CA GLU A 66 26.31 40.76 14.34
C GLU A 66 27.83 40.57 14.27
N LYS A 67 28.55 41.03 15.29
CA LYS A 67 30.00 40.86 15.41
C LYS A 67 30.40 39.39 15.57
N ILE A 68 29.64 38.60 16.33
CA ILE A 68 29.89 37.15 16.50
C ILE A 68 29.63 36.42 15.18
N VAL A 69 28.47 36.63 14.55
CA VAL A 69 28.10 35.97 13.29
C VAL A 69 29.10 36.27 12.19
N ARG A 70 29.57 37.52 12.09
CA ARG A 70 30.55 37.93 11.08
C ARG A 70 31.95 37.34 11.30
N ASN A 71 32.41 37.27 12.54
CA ASN A 71 33.79 36.85 12.86
C ASN A 71 33.93 35.33 13.09
N ARG A 72 32.84 34.66 13.47
CA ARG A 72 32.78 33.21 13.68
C ARG A 72 31.50 32.67 13.06
N PRO A 73 31.40 32.60 11.72
CA PRO A 73 30.28 31.94 11.09
C PRO A 73 30.26 30.49 11.55
N ILE A 74 29.13 30.02 12.08
CA ILE A 74 28.92 28.60 12.34
C ILE A 74 28.73 27.98 10.96
N PRO A 75 29.64 27.12 10.48
CA PRO A 75 29.40 26.40 9.25
C PRO A 75 28.24 25.45 9.54
N PHE A 76 27.09 25.69 8.92
CA PHE A 76 26.11 24.65 8.72
C PHE A 76 26.56 23.93 7.44
N PRO A 77 27.32 22.82 7.53
CA PRO A 77 27.63 22.05 6.34
C PRO A 77 26.31 21.58 5.77
N ARG A 78 25.86 22.27 4.71
CA ARG A 78 24.72 21.83 3.93
C ARG A 78 25.18 20.58 3.23
N ASP A 79 24.78 19.43 3.75
CA ASP A 79 25.13 18.13 3.21
C ASP A 79 24.43 17.96 1.86
N TRP A 80 25.08 18.44 0.80
CA TRP A 80 24.58 18.38 -0.56
C TRP A 80 24.29 16.95 -1.00
N SER A 81 24.92 15.94 -0.38
CA SER A 81 24.64 14.54 -0.65
C SER A 81 23.23 14.14 -0.18
N ARG A 82 22.78 14.60 0.99
CA ARG A 82 21.40 14.37 1.48
C ARG A 82 20.36 15.09 0.63
N ILE A 83 20.67 16.30 0.17
CA ILE A 83 19.77 17.06 -0.73
C ILE A 83 19.66 16.33 -2.08
N ALA A 84 20.76 15.85 -2.64
CA ALA A 84 20.77 15.07 -3.87
C ALA A 84 20.02 13.73 -3.72
N GLN A 85 20.20 13.04 -2.58
CA GLN A 85 19.47 11.81 -2.25
C GLN A 85 17.96 12.03 -2.17
N LEU A 86 17.51 13.10 -1.51
CA LEU A 86 16.08 13.45 -1.43
C LEU A 86 15.51 13.81 -2.81
N ALA A 87 16.25 14.59 -3.62
CA ALA A 87 15.82 14.91 -4.98
C ALA A 87 15.73 13.66 -5.87
N ALA A 88 16.70 12.75 -5.78
CA ALA A 88 16.67 11.47 -6.50
C ALA A 88 15.49 10.59 -6.05
N ALA A 89 15.19 10.53 -4.74
CA ALA A 89 14.07 9.77 -4.22
C ALA A 89 12.72 10.29 -4.74
N VAL A 90 12.54 11.60 -4.86
CA VAL A 90 11.35 12.23 -5.45
C VAL A 90 11.23 11.92 -6.95
N LEU A 91 12.34 11.94 -7.70
CA LEU A 91 12.33 11.60 -9.12
C LEU A 91 12.00 10.10 -9.34
N ILE A 92 12.53 9.23 -8.49
CA ILE A 92 12.24 7.79 -8.51
C ILE A 92 10.77 7.54 -8.17
N SER A 93 10.22 8.19 -7.14
CA SER A 93 8.81 8.02 -6.78
C SER A 93 7.85 8.52 -7.86
N VAL A 94 8.14 9.66 -8.49
CA VAL A 94 7.37 10.15 -9.66
C VAL A 94 7.52 9.20 -10.85
N GLY A 95 8.72 8.69 -11.11
CA GLY A 95 8.97 7.71 -12.18
C GLY A 95 8.22 6.38 -11.97
N ILE A 96 8.23 5.85 -10.75
CA ILE A 96 7.49 4.63 -10.37
C ILE A 96 5.98 4.88 -10.47
N THR A 97 5.50 6.04 -10.03
CA THR A 97 4.08 6.40 -10.13
C THR A 97 3.63 6.53 -11.58
N ALA A 98 4.44 7.15 -12.44
CA ALA A 98 4.19 7.23 -13.88
C ALA A 98 4.25 5.85 -14.56
N LEU A 99 5.16 4.96 -14.13
CA LEU A 99 5.22 3.58 -14.62
C LEU A 99 3.99 2.78 -14.20
N LEU A 100 3.53 2.92 -12.96
CA LEU A 100 2.30 2.31 -12.44
C LEU A 100 1.05 2.84 -13.16
N MET A 101 0.99 4.15 -13.42
CA MET A 101 -0.10 4.77 -14.19
C MET A 101 -0.10 4.28 -15.64
N LYS A 102 1.07 4.18 -16.29
CA LYS A 102 1.20 3.66 -17.66
C LYS A 102 0.87 2.16 -17.76
N TRP A 103 1.13 1.38 -16.70
CA TRP A 103 0.65 0.00 -16.58
C TRP A 103 -0.86 -0.10 -16.31
N SER A 104 -1.46 0.91 -15.68
CA SER A 104 -2.92 0.98 -15.50
C SER A 104 -3.64 1.38 -16.80
N GLU A 105 -3.05 2.27 -17.61
CA GLU A 105 -3.60 2.67 -18.92
C GLU A 105 -3.57 1.51 -19.93
N HIS A 106 -2.59 0.60 -19.86
CA HIS A 106 -2.60 -0.62 -20.68
C HIS A 106 -3.70 -1.63 -20.30
N ARG A 107 -4.48 -1.36 -19.26
CA ARG A 107 -5.67 -2.16 -18.88
C ARG A 107 -6.99 -1.45 -19.18
N HIS A 108 -6.96 -0.26 -19.76
CA HIS A 108 -8.14 0.36 -20.37
C HIS A 108 -8.22 -0.02 -21.84
N SER A 109 -8.58 -1.28 -22.12
CA SER A 109 -9.03 -1.68 -23.45
C SER A 109 -10.28 -0.87 -23.79
N SER A 110 -10.16 0.01 -24.78
CA SER A 110 -11.29 0.65 -25.40
C SER A 110 -12.17 -0.43 -26.04
N VAL A 111 -13.48 -0.18 -26.10
CA VAL A 111 -14.53 -1.06 -26.67
C VAL A 111 -14.28 -1.41 -28.16
N ALA A 112 -13.24 -0.86 -28.78
CA ALA A 112 -12.88 -1.07 -30.18
C ALA A 112 -12.00 -2.30 -30.44
N ASP A 113 -11.48 -2.98 -29.41
CA ASP A 113 -10.48 -4.04 -29.58
C ASP A 113 -11.00 -5.40 -29.08
N ALA A 114 -12.09 -5.89 -29.70
CA ALA A 114 -12.59 -7.23 -29.45
C ALA A 114 -11.57 -8.25 -29.94
N GLN A 115 -10.77 -8.81 -29.03
CA GLN A 115 -9.70 -9.73 -29.36
C GLN A 115 -10.26 -11.14 -29.58
N GLU A 116 -10.02 -11.74 -30.74
CA GLU A 116 -10.34 -13.15 -30.98
C GLU A 116 -9.38 -14.04 -30.18
N ILE A 117 -9.91 -14.92 -29.35
CA ILE A 117 -9.14 -15.82 -28.49
C ILE A 117 -9.70 -17.25 -28.49
N LEU A 118 -8.87 -18.20 -28.05
CA LEU A 118 -9.30 -19.56 -27.73
C LEU A 118 -9.21 -19.80 -26.23
N VAL A 119 -10.31 -20.21 -25.62
CA VAL A 119 -10.40 -20.51 -24.19
C VAL A 119 -10.71 -21.98 -23.99
N THR A 120 -9.76 -22.72 -23.43
CA THR A 120 -10.00 -24.10 -22.98
C THR A 120 -10.34 -24.11 -21.49
N GLY A 121 -11.48 -24.69 -21.14
CA GLY A 121 -12.00 -24.62 -19.79
C GLY A 121 -13.32 -25.37 -19.60
N GLU A 122 -13.80 -25.35 -18.37
CA GLU A 122 -15.06 -25.97 -17.96
C GLU A 122 -16.24 -25.02 -18.21
N VAL A 123 -17.32 -25.49 -18.86
CA VAL A 123 -18.57 -24.71 -19.00
C VAL A 123 -19.35 -24.71 -17.69
N LEU A 124 -19.69 -23.52 -17.20
CA LEU A 124 -20.32 -23.29 -15.90
C LEU A 124 -21.76 -22.79 -16.04
N ASP A 125 -22.61 -23.20 -15.09
CA ASP A 125 -23.77 -22.41 -14.66
C ASP A 125 -23.24 -21.32 -13.72
N MET A 126 -23.28 -20.06 -14.16
CA MET A 126 -22.70 -18.95 -13.41
C MET A 126 -23.48 -18.63 -12.13
N THR A 127 -24.78 -18.92 -12.08
CA THR A 127 -25.58 -18.71 -10.88
C THR A 127 -25.12 -19.64 -9.75
N CYS A 128 -25.00 -20.93 -10.05
CA CYS A 128 -24.56 -21.93 -9.06
C CYS A 128 -23.06 -21.79 -8.73
N TYR A 129 -22.22 -21.48 -9.72
CA TYR A 129 -20.79 -21.29 -9.51
C TYR A 129 -20.51 -20.08 -8.60
N ILE A 130 -21.16 -18.93 -8.82
CA ILE A 130 -20.93 -17.74 -7.99
C ILE A 130 -21.52 -17.93 -6.58
N ALA A 131 -22.74 -18.48 -6.46
CA ALA A 131 -23.42 -18.59 -5.18
C ALA A 131 -22.80 -19.65 -4.25
N SER A 132 -22.35 -20.77 -4.83
CA SER A 132 -22.02 -21.98 -4.06
C SER A 132 -20.76 -22.70 -4.57
N ASN A 133 -20.01 -22.11 -5.49
CA ASN A 133 -18.80 -22.73 -6.09
C ASN A 133 -19.07 -24.14 -6.65
N LEU A 134 -20.28 -24.37 -7.18
CA LEU A 134 -20.64 -25.65 -7.79
C LEU A 134 -20.07 -25.73 -9.21
N SER A 135 -19.33 -26.80 -9.48
CA SER A 135 -18.75 -27.13 -10.77
C SER A 135 -18.48 -28.64 -10.83
N GLY A 136 -18.04 -29.13 -11.98
CA GLY A 136 -17.63 -30.51 -12.21
C GLY A 136 -18.76 -31.49 -12.55
N PRO A 137 -18.41 -32.75 -12.85
CA PRO A 137 -19.34 -33.77 -13.37
C PRO A 137 -20.59 -33.98 -12.51
N ASP A 138 -20.46 -33.89 -11.19
CA ASP A 138 -21.58 -34.07 -10.25
C ASP A 138 -22.66 -32.99 -10.42
N HIS A 139 -22.28 -31.79 -10.90
CA HIS A 139 -23.18 -30.69 -11.14
C HIS A 139 -23.67 -30.60 -12.61
N ALA A 140 -23.16 -31.45 -13.51
CA ALA A 140 -23.41 -31.36 -14.96
C ALA A 140 -24.90 -31.36 -15.32
N LYS A 141 -25.69 -32.26 -14.71
CA LYS A 141 -27.13 -32.38 -15.01
C LYS A 141 -27.92 -31.15 -14.56
N CYS A 142 -27.59 -30.60 -13.38
CA CYS A 142 -28.24 -29.42 -12.85
C CYS A 142 -27.88 -28.18 -13.69
N ALA A 143 -26.59 -27.98 -13.94
CA ALA A 143 -26.09 -26.89 -14.78
C ALA A 143 -26.71 -26.93 -16.19
N ARG A 144 -26.81 -28.11 -16.81
CA ARG A 144 -27.45 -28.29 -18.12
C ARG A 144 -28.90 -27.79 -18.15
N ILE A 145 -29.68 -28.10 -17.12
CA ILE A 145 -31.09 -27.67 -17.02
C ILE A 145 -31.17 -26.15 -16.86
N CYS A 146 -30.37 -25.59 -15.95
CA CYS A 146 -30.29 -24.16 -15.68
C CYS A 146 -29.89 -23.34 -16.91
N ILE A 147 -28.80 -23.73 -17.57
CA ILE A 147 -28.31 -23.07 -18.78
C ILE A 147 -29.37 -23.14 -19.87
N ARG A 148 -29.99 -24.31 -20.09
CA ARG A 148 -31.05 -24.47 -21.10
C ARG A 148 -32.28 -23.60 -20.82
N ASN A 149 -32.58 -23.31 -19.55
CA ASN A 149 -33.65 -22.41 -19.13
C ASN A 149 -33.27 -20.91 -19.20
N GLY A 150 -32.09 -20.58 -19.72
CA GLY A 150 -31.65 -19.21 -19.96
C GLY A 150 -30.84 -18.59 -18.81
N LEU A 151 -30.44 -19.36 -17.79
CA LEU A 151 -29.51 -18.84 -16.79
C LEU A 151 -28.13 -18.56 -17.40
N PRO A 152 -27.37 -17.58 -16.88
CA PRO A 152 -26.09 -17.20 -17.47
C PRO A 152 -25.08 -18.36 -17.47
N ALA A 153 -24.47 -18.61 -18.63
CA ALA A 153 -23.42 -19.59 -18.79
C ALA A 153 -22.04 -18.91 -18.81
N GLY A 154 -21.03 -19.61 -18.35
CA GLY A 154 -19.65 -19.15 -18.39
C GLY A 154 -18.67 -20.25 -18.77
N ILE A 155 -17.40 -19.90 -18.92
CA ILE A 155 -16.30 -20.86 -19.01
C ILE A 155 -15.21 -20.49 -18.02
N LYS A 156 -14.77 -21.45 -17.19
CA LYS A 156 -13.60 -21.33 -16.33
C LYS A 156 -12.39 -21.90 -17.05
N ALA A 157 -11.53 -21.01 -17.52
CA ALA A 157 -10.29 -21.33 -18.20
C ALA A 157 -9.33 -22.08 -17.27
N ARG A 158 -8.38 -22.82 -17.85
CA ARG A 158 -7.34 -23.54 -17.10
C ARG A 158 -6.45 -22.63 -16.24
N ASP A 159 -6.32 -21.36 -16.61
CA ASP A 159 -5.59 -20.34 -15.84
C ASP A 159 -6.42 -19.77 -14.67
N GLY A 160 -7.66 -20.24 -14.49
CA GLY A 160 -8.57 -19.83 -13.42
C GLY A 160 -9.45 -18.63 -13.76
N LYS A 161 -9.26 -17.98 -14.91
CA LYS A 161 -10.13 -16.87 -15.35
C LYS A 161 -11.51 -17.39 -15.74
N VAL A 162 -12.54 -16.59 -15.47
CA VAL A 162 -13.93 -16.92 -15.82
C VAL A 162 -14.46 -15.90 -16.81
N TYR A 163 -15.07 -16.39 -17.89
CA TYR A 163 -15.65 -15.57 -18.95
C TYR A 163 -17.16 -15.79 -18.97
N LEU A 164 -17.93 -14.70 -19.07
CA LEU A 164 -19.36 -14.78 -19.36
C LEU A 164 -19.55 -15.12 -20.84
N LEU A 165 -20.25 -16.21 -21.13
CA LEU A 165 -20.48 -16.66 -22.50
C LEU A 165 -21.77 -16.05 -23.05
N THR A 166 -21.67 -15.43 -24.22
CA THR A 166 -22.82 -14.81 -24.92
C THR A 166 -22.78 -15.15 -26.41
N GLY A 167 -23.93 -15.05 -27.08
CA GLY A 167 -23.99 -15.08 -28.55
C GLY A 167 -23.91 -13.69 -29.17
N GLU A 168 -24.23 -13.60 -30.45
CA GLU A 168 -24.50 -12.34 -31.13
C GLU A 168 -25.71 -11.61 -30.52
N PRO A 169 -25.77 -10.27 -30.59
CA PRO A 169 -26.95 -9.52 -30.15
C PRO A 169 -28.25 -10.13 -30.74
N GLY A 170 -29.21 -10.42 -29.86
CA GLY A 170 -30.48 -11.06 -30.24
C GLY A 170 -30.43 -12.58 -30.39
N HIS A 171 -29.26 -13.22 -30.25
CA HIS A 171 -29.08 -14.67 -30.39
C HIS A 171 -28.47 -15.27 -29.12
N SER A 172 -29.24 -16.09 -28.41
CA SER A 172 -28.74 -16.84 -27.26
C SER A 172 -28.02 -18.11 -27.73
N VAL A 173 -26.89 -18.42 -27.10
CA VAL A 173 -26.11 -19.67 -27.29
C VAL A 173 -26.37 -20.67 -26.16
N ASN A 174 -27.34 -20.40 -25.27
CA ASN A 174 -27.61 -21.24 -24.11
C ASN A 174 -28.00 -22.68 -24.47
N ALA A 175 -28.79 -22.88 -25.53
CA ALA A 175 -29.21 -24.21 -25.95
C ALA A 175 -28.01 -25.08 -26.36
N GLU A 176 -27.05 -24.49 -27.08
CA GLU A 176 -25.80 -25.12 -27.49
C GLU A 176 -24.89 -25.38 -26.28
N LEU A 177 -24.69 -24.37 -25.43
CA LEU A 177 -23.84 -24.46 -24.24
C LEU A 177 -24.35 -25.49 -23.21
N ALA A 178 -25.66 -25.69 -23.11
CA ALA A 178 -26.25 -26.65 -22.18
C ALA A 178 -25.77 -28.08 -22.43
N ASP A 179 -25.46 -28.44 -23.69
CA ASP A 179 -24.95 -29.78 -24.02
C ASP A 179 -23.50 -29.99 -23.54
N TYR A 180 -22.81 -28.92 -23.18
CA TYR A 180 -21.43 -28.91 -22.70
C TYR A 180 -21.31 -28.59 -21.20
N ALA A 181 -22.43 -28.49 -20.47
CA ALA A 181 -22.42 -28.16 -19.05
C ALA A 181 -21.48 -29.07 -18.24
N ALA A 182 -20.59 -28.44 -17.45
CA ALA A 182 -19.52 -29.06 -16.67
C ALA A 182 -18.51 -29.91 -17.47
N GLN A 183 -18.51 -29.83 -18.80
CA GLN A 183 -17.50 -30.45 -19.66
C GLN A 183 -16.37 -29.46 -19.93
N ILE A 184 -15.17 -30.01 -20.14
CA ILE A 184 -14.04 -29.23 -20.61
C ILE A 184 -14.11 -29.16 -22.14
N VAL A 185 -14.20 -27.95 -22.67
CA VAL A 185 -14.25 -27.65 -24.11
C VAL A 185 -13.23 -26.56 -24.44
N THR A 186 -12.98 -26.35 -25.73
CA THR A 186 -12.28 -25.17 -26.23
C THR A 186 -13.25 -24.29 -26.98
N ILE A 187 -13.44 -23.05 -26.53
CA ILE A 187 -14.31 -22.07 -27.18
C ILE A 187 -13.44 -21.05 -27.91
N LYS A 188 -13.69 -20.89 -29.20
CA LYS A 188 -13.20 -19.74 -29.97
C LYS A 188 -14.24 -18.63 -29.87
N GLY A 189 -13.79 -17.40 -29.60
CA GLY A 189 -14.70 -16.26 -29.50
C GLY A 189 -14.00 -14.92 -29.39
N ARG A 190 -14.80 -13.86 -29.46
CA ARG A 190 -14.33 -12.48 -29.28
C ARG A 190 -14.44 -12.06 -27.82
N GLN A 191 -13.30 -11.76 -27.20
CA GLN A 191 -13.24 -11.24 -25.85
C GLN A 191 -13.49 -9.73 -25.84
N THR A 192 -14.35 -9.29 -24.94
CA THR A 192 -14.52 -7.88 -24.60
C THR A 192 -14.46 -7.70 -23.08
N VAL A 193 -13.89 -6.59 -22.63
CA VAL A 193 -13.81 -6.24 -21.22
C VAL A 193 -14.48 -4.90 -20.99
N ARG A 194 -15.37 -4.82 -20.01
CA ARG A 194 -16.01 -3.57 -19.59
C ARG A 194 -16.28 -3.59 -18.10
N ASP A 195 -15.83 -2.57 -17.39
CA ASP A 195 -16.10 -2.37 -15.95
C ASP A 195 -15.80 -3.61 -15.09
N GLY A 196 -14.74 -4.36 -15.43
CA GLY A 196 -14.33 -5.58 -14.73
C GLY A 196 -15.03 -6.86 -15.17
N PHE A 197 -16.06 -6.78 -16.02
CA PHE A 197 -16.68 -7.94 -16.64
C PHE A 197 -15.90 -8.36 -17.88
N THR A 198 -15.61 -9.65 -17.99
CA THR A 198 -14.99 -10.24 -19.18
C THR A 198 -16.03 -11.10 -19.89
N GLN A 199 -16.44 -10.66 -21.07
CA GLN A 199 -17.36 -11.37 -21.95
C GLN A 199 -16.55 -12.12 -23.01
N LEU A 200 -17.01 -13.32 -23.37
CA LEU A 200 -16.54 -14.06 -24.52
C LEU A 200 -17.75 -14.36 -25.41
N GLN A 201 -17.81 -13.68 -26.54
CA GLN A 201 -18.81 -13.93 -27.55
C GLN A 201 -18.46 -15.21 -28.32
N VAL A 202 -19.29 -16.23 -28.19
CA VAL A 202 -19.04 -17.58 -28.71
C VAL A 202 -19.20 -17.60 -30.22
N GLU A 203 -18.15 -18.05 -30.93
CA GLU A 203 -18.16 -18.26 -32.37
C GLU A 203 -18.08 -19.75 -32.72
N GLU A 204 -17.30 -20.52 -31.96
CA GLU A 204 -17.12 -21.96 -32.19
C GLU A 204 -16.87 -22.69 -30.86
N ILE A 205 -17.51 -23.85 -30.68
CA ILE A 205 -17.29 -24.74 -29.52
C ILE A 205 -16.66 -26.04 -30.04
N ARG A 206 -15.48 -26.39 -29.51
CA ARG A 206 -14.75 -27.62 -29.84
C ARG A 206 -14.71 -28.55 -28.64
N LYS A 207 -15.11 -29.80 -28.84
CA LYS A 207 -14.87 -30.86 -27.85
C LYS A 207 -13.39 -31.20 -27.81
N LEU A 208 -12.90 -31.52 -26.62
CA LEU A 208 -11.59 -32.16 -26.44
C LEU A 208 -11.63 -33.62 -26.89
#